data_AF-A0A968R2C4-F1
#
_entry.id   AF-A0A968R2C4-F1
#
_cell.length_a   1.000
_cell.length_b   1.000
_cell.length_c   1.000
_cell.angle_alpha   90.00
_cell.angle_beta   90.00
_cell.angle_gamma   90.00
#
_symmetry.space_group_name_H-M   'P 1'
#
loop_
_entity.id
_entity.type
_entity.pdbx_description
1 polymer ?
#
loop_
_entity_poly.entity_id
_entity_poly.type
_entity_poly.pdbx_seq_one_letter_code
_entity_poly.pdbx_strand_id
1 'polypeptide(L)'
;MLKKLPLPWSRYIPAGLTLVLGVGLSALTFALVWDWEDRRRDYEMHRRIDDIAIGLERQLNTDLDVVLALSDYMKSFNAVDRDSFSRFVARPLSVHPSLQTLAWAPRVPNGDRSDYEAKAKTQIDPSFEIAERGTRGELRKAGQRSEYFPATYVEPTAGNETVLGFDLASHPNIRATLDKARDTGETIVTDRIGGLLQDNDEQGLLAIVPITKTILNQLL
;
A
#
# COMPACT_ATOMS: atom_id res chain seq x y z
N MET A 1 17.45 -10.94 93.81
CA MET A 1 16.71 -9.66 93.75
C MET A 1 16.97 -9.01 92.39
N LEU A 2 16.18 -9.36 91.36
CA LEU A 2 16.32 -8.87 89.99
C LEU A 2 15.35 -7.69 89.77
N LYS A 3 15.90 -6.48 89.64
CA LYS A 3 15.15 -5.24 89.38
C LYS A 3 14.86 -5.17 87.87
N LYS A 4 13.60 -5.33 87.46
CA LYS A 4 13.18 -5.14 86.05
C LYS A 4 13.32 -3.65 85.71
N LEU A 5 14.27 -3.29 84.83
CA LEU A 5 14.34 -1.93 84.26
C LEU A 5 13.07 -1.66 83.43
N PRO A 6 12.41 -0.50 83.58
CA PRO A 6 11.30 -0.14 82.70
C PRO A 6 11.84 0.16 81.31
N LEU A 7 11.39 -0.59 80.29
CA LEU A 7 11.82 -0.38 78.90
C LEU A 7 11.46 1.07 78.45
N PRO A 8 12.40 1.82 77.83
CA PRO A 8 12.19 3.19 77.34
C PRO A 8 11.38 3.29 76.02
N TRP A 9 10.91 2.15 75.50
CA TRP A 9 10.22 2.01 74.22
C TRP A 9 8.91 2.81 74.06
N SER A 10 8.20 3.13 75.15
CA SER A 10 6.90 3.82 75.08
C SER A 10 6.98 5.26 74.55
N ARG A 11 8.16 5.89 74.64
CA ARG A 11 8.40 7.24 74.11
C ARG A 11 8.50 7.30 72.58
N TYR A 12 8.78 6.18 71.91
CA TYR A 12 8.93 6.10 70.45
C TYR A 12 7.66 5.65 69.72
N ILE A 13 6.60 5.26 70.46
CA ILE A 13 5.32 4.83 69.89
C ILE A 13 4.68 5.91 68.98
N PRO A 14 4.62 7.20 69.35
CA PRO A 14 4.03 8.22 68.49
C PRO A 14 4.82 8.41 67.19
N ALA A 15 6.16 8.33 67.25
CA ALA A 15 7.01 8.45 66.08
C ALA A 15 6.84 7.28 65.11
N GLY A 16 6.72 6.06 65.65
CA GLY A 16 6.42 4.87 64.86
C GLY A 16 5.03 4.94 64.21
N LEU A 17 4.02 5.44 64.92
CA LEU A 17 2.66 5.59 64.39
C LEU A 17 2.62 6.59 63.22
N THR A 18 3.28 7.74 63.36
CA THR A 18 3.36 8.76 62.30
C THR A 18 4.08 8.21 61.06
N LEU A 19 5.16 7.45 61.25
CA LEU A 19 5.88 6.80 60.14
C LEU A 19 4.98 5.81 59.39
N VAL A 20 4.30 4.92 60.12
CA VAL A 20 3.41 3.91 59.51
C VAL A 20 2.24 4.58 58.79
N LEU A 21 1.66 5.63 59.37
CA LEU A 21 0.60 6.41 58.72
C LEU A 21 1.10 7.08 57.43
N GLY A 22 2.28 7.69 57.46
CA GLY A 22 2.87 8.32 56.28
C GLY A 22 3.14 7.32 55.16
N VAL A 23 3.80 6.20 55.48
CA VAL A 23 4.10 5.13 54.51
C VAL A 23 2.82 4.51 53.97
N GLY A 24 1.83 4.25 54.82
CA GLY A 24 0.54 3.69 54.42
C GLY A 24 -0.22 4.62 53.48
N LEU A 25 -0.24 5.93 53.78
CA LEU A 25 -0.86 6.93 52.92
C LEU A 25 -0.14 7.03 51.58
N SER A 26 1.20 7.05 51.57
CA SER A 26 2.00 7.05 50.34
C SER A 26 1.73 5.81 49.49
N ALA A 27 1.71 4.62 50.09
CA ALA A 27 1.42 3.36 49.39
C ALA A 27 0.00 3.36 48.80
N LEU A 28 -0.99 3.87 49.53
CA LEU A 28 -2.36 4.01 49.05
C LEU A 28 -2.44 4.97 47.86
N THR A 29 -1.82 6.15 47.96
CA THR A 29 -1.79 7.11 46.83
C THR A 29 -1.07 6.52 45.62
N PHE A 30 0.03 5.79 45.83
CA PHE A 30 0.76 5.12 44.78
C PHE A 30 -0.09 4.06 44.07
N ALA A 31 -0.80 3.22 44.82
CA ALA A 31 -1.68 2.19 44.25
C ALA A 31 -2.83 2.80 43.42
N LEU A 32 -3.44 3.88 43.90
CA LEU A 32 -4.50 4.60 43.16
C LEU A 32 -3.98 5.25 41.87
N VAL A 33 -2.80 5.87 41.93
CA VAL A 33 -2.16 6.49 40.76
C VAL A 33 -1.70 5.43 39.76
N TRP A 34 -1.21 4.28 40.23
CA TRP A 34 -0.76 3.18 39.39
C TRP A 34 -1.91 2.57 38.57
N ASP A 35 -3.04 2.23 39.20
CA ASP A 35 -4.22 1.70 38.47
C ASP A 35 -4.78 2.73 37.47
N TRP A 36 -4.69 4.03 37.81
CA TRP A 36 -5.10 5.09 36.90
C TRP A 36 -4.15 5.25 35.71
N GLU A 37 -2.84 5.22 35.93
CA GLU A 37 -1.83 5.28 34.85
C GLU A 37 -1.90 4.08 33.91
N ASP A 38 -2.10 2.87 34.44
CA ASP A 38 -2.12 1.65 33.64
C ASP A 38 -3.32 1.65 32.68
N ARG A 39 -4.52 1.97 33.19
CA ARG A 39 -5.72 2.16 32.36
C ARG A 39 -5.54 3.28 31.34
N ARG A 40 -4.90 4.39 31.73
CA ARG A 40 -4.63 5.53 30.84
C ARG A 40 -3.74 5.11 29.66
N ARG A 41 -2.69 4.33 29.91
CA ARG A 41 -1.78 3.81 28.87
C ARG A 41 -2.52 2.93 27.87
N ASP A 42 -3.37 2.02 28.34
CA ASP A 42 -4.14 1.15 27.45
C ASP A 42 -5.12 1.95 26.58
N TYR A 43 -5.83 2.92 27.15
CA TYR A 43 -6.73 3.77 26.37
C TYR A 43 -6.00 4.63 25.33
N GLU A 44 -4.84 5.18 25.68
CA GLU A 44 -4.03 5.97 24.75
C GLU A 44 -3.40 5.10 23.65
N MET A 45 -2.99 3.87 23.98
CA MET A 45 -2.52 2.87 23.02
C MET A 45 -3.62 2.49 22.03
N HIS A 46 -4.82 2.14 22.52
CA HIS A 46 -5.95 1.78 21.65
C HIS A 46 -6.37 2.93 20.75
N ARG A 47 -6.49 4.16 21.28
CA ARG A 47 -6.79 5.32 20.44
C ARG A 47 -5.74 5.56 19.35
N ARG A 48 -4.45 5.41 19.67
CA ARG A 48 -3.38 5.55 18.66
C ARG A 48 -3.49 4.50 17.57
N ILE A 49 -3.82 3.25 17.93
CA ILE A 49 -4.02 2.17 16.95
C ILE A 49 -5.21 2.52 16.03
N ASP A 50 -6.33 2.95 16.61
CA ASP A 50 -7.51 3.34 15.84
C ASP A 50 -7.24 4.53 14.92
N ASP A 51 -6.55 5.57 15.42
CA ASP A 51 -6.19 6.75 14.63
C ASP A 51 -5.27 6.39 13.45
N ILE A 52 -4.32 5.47 13.66
CA ILE A 52 -3.44 4.97 12.60
C ILE A 52 -4.25 4.16 11.58
N ALA A 53 -5.15 3.28 12.03
CA ALA A 53 -5.98 2.47 11.14
C ALA A 53 -6.89 3.34 10.27
N ILE A 54 -7.56 4.32 10.87
CA ILE A 54 -8.41 5.30 10.18
C ILE A 54 -7.58 6.14 9.20
N GLY A 55 -6.37 6.56 9.60
CA GLY A 55 -5.46 7.29 8.72
C GLY A 55 -5.08 6.48 7.48
N LEU A 56 -4.71 5.22 7.67
CA LEU A 56 -4.35 4.30 6.58
C LEU A 56 -5.54 4.01 5.66
N GLU A 57 -6.72 3.74 6.21
CA GLU A 57 -7.93 3.50 5.43
C GLU A 57 -8.29 4.70 4.55
N ARG A 58 -8.25 5.91 5.12
CA ARG A 58 -8.50 7.16 4.37
C ARG A 58 -7.49 7.34 3.24
N GLN A 59 -6.23 7.04 3.51
CA GLN A 59 -5.17 7.15 2.51
C GLN A 59 -5.39 6.16 1.37
N LEU A 60 -5.67 4.89 1.68
CA LEU A 60 -5.95 3.85 0.67
C LEU A 60 -7.18 4.19 -0.17
N ASN A 61 -8.27 4.67 0.46
CA ASN A 61 -9.46 5.08 -0.26
C ASN A 61 -9.18 6.26 -1.20
N THR A 62 -8.39 7.24 -0.75
CA THR A 62 -7.98 8.38 -1.59
C THR A 62 -7.17 7.92 -2.79
N ASP A 63 -6.23 7.00 -2.59
CA ASP A 63 -5.40 6.45 -3.66
C ASP A 63 -6.25 5.63 -4.65
N LEU A 64 -7.21 4.83 -4.16
CA LEU A 64 -8.14 4.07 -5.01
C LEU A 64 -9.05 5.00 -5.83
N ASP A 65 -9.55 6.09 -5.25
CA ASP A 65 -10.37 7.07 -5.96
C ASP A 65 -9.61 7.69 -7.14
N VAL A 66 -8.30 7.91 -7.01
CA VAL A 66 -7.44 8.37 -8.12
C VAL A 66 -7.39 7.33 -9.24
N VAL A 67 -7.19 6.05 -8.92
CA VAL A 67 -7.11 4.98 -9.92
C VAL A 67 -8.47 4.75 -10.59
N LEU A 68 -9.58 4.87 -9.85
CA LEU A 68 -10.93 4.81 -10.39
C LEU A 68 -11.20 5.99 -11.33
N ALA A 69 -10.84 7.21 -10.95
CA ALA A 69 -10.95 8.39 -11.81
C ALA A 69 -10.11 8.25 -13.09
N LEU A 70 -8.91 7.66 -12.99
CA LEU A 70 -8.08 7.33 -14.15
C LEU A 70 -8.75 6.28 -15.05
N SER A 71 -9.36 5.25 -14.47
CA SER A 71 -10.12 4.24 -15.22
C SER A 71 -11.28 4.86 -15.99
N ASP A 72 -12.05 5.75 -15.35
CA ASP A 72 -13.17 6.45 -15.99
C ASP A 72 -12.70 7.40 -17.10
N TYR A 73 -11.58 8.09 -16.88
CA TYR A 73 -10.93 8.89 -17.91
C TYR A 73 -10.54 8.02 -19.12
N MET A 74 -9.86 6.89 -18.90
CA MET A 74 -9.46 5.96 -19.97
C MET A 74 -10.66 5.33 -20.70
N LYS A 75 -11.80 5.13 -20.03
CA LYS A 75 -13.05 4.63 -20.63
C LYS A 75 -13.77 5.67 -21.48
N SER A 76 -13.67 6.94 -21.11
CA SER A 76 -14.45 8.02 -21.72
C SER A 76 -13.97 8.41 -23.13
N PHE A 77 -12.74 8.04 -23.49
CA PHE A 77 -12.14 8.36 -24.78
C PHE A 77 -11.85 7.09 -25.60
N ASN A 78 -12.00 7.20 -26.94
CA ASN A 78 -11.75 6.08 -27.85
C ASN A 78 -10.28 5.62 -27.82
N ALA A 79 -9.38 6.60 -27.72
CA ALA A 79 -7.95 6.43 -27.54
C ALA A 79 -7.43 7.58 -26.68
N VAL A 80 -6.67 7.24 -25.63
CA VAL A 80 -5.90 8.18 -24.83
C VAL A 80 -4.44 7.98 -25.21
N ASP A 81 -3.75 9.04 -25.64
CA ASP A 81 -2.32 8.98 -25.92
C ASP A 81 -1.48 9.15 -24.64
N ARG A 82 -0.17 8.87 -24.76
CA ARG A 82 0.77 8.93 -23.65
C ARG A 82 0.82 10.32 -22.99
N ASP A 83 0.76 11.39 -23.78
CA ASP A 83 0.86 12.77 -23.30
C ASP A 83 -0.40 13.17 -22.51
N SER A 84 -1.57 12.77 -22.98
CA SER A 84 -2.85 12.99 -22.28
C SER A 84 -2.94 12.18 -20.99
N PHE A 85 -2.47 10.92 -21.00
CA PHE A 85 -2.31 10.11 -19.78
C PHE A 85 -1.39 10.83 -18.78
N SER A 86 -0.19 11.23 -19.23
CA SER A 86 0.82 11.91 -18.40
C SER A 86 0.29 13.18 -17.74
N ARG A 87 -0.39 14.04 -18.52
CA ARG A 87 -1.04 15.25 -18.00
C ARG A 87 -2.11 14.96 -16.95
N PHE A 88 -2.91 13.92 -17.16
CA PHE A 88 -3.97 13.56 -16.23
C PHE A 88 -3.40 13.11 -14.87
N VAL A 89 -2.37 12.26 -14.89
CA VAL A 89 -1.79 11.66 -13.67
C VAL A 89 -0.76 12.55 -12.96
N ALA A 90 -0.22 13.57 -13.63
CA ALA A 90 0.82 14.45 -13.08
C ALA A 90 0.45 15.09 -11.75
N ARG A 91 -0.76 15.65 -11.62
CA ARG A 91 -1.20 16.27 -10.37
C ARG A 91 -1.42 15.23 -9.26
N PRO A 92 -2.20 14.15 -9.45
CA PRO A 92 -2.35 13.11 -8.42
C PRO A 92 -1.01 12.58 -7.89
N LEU A 93 -0.07 12.24 -8.78
CA LEU A 93 1.26 11.77 -8.38
C LEU A 93 2.05 12.81 -7.56
N SER A 94 1.86 14.11 -7.83
CA SER A 94 2.54 15.17 -7.08
C SER A 94 1.98 15.43 -5.68
N VAL A 95 0.71 15.13 -5.44
CA VAL A 95 0.02 15.46 -4.18
C VAL A 95 -0.25 14.23 -3.29
N HIS A 96 -0.08 13.02 -3.83
CA HIS A 96 -0.24 11.75 -3.11
C HIS A 96 1.07 10.95 -3.13
N PRO A 97 1.98 11.16 -2.15
CA PRO A 97 3.26 10.47 -2.10
C PRO A 97 3.17 8.94 -1.93
N SER A 98 2.02 8.41 -1.52
CA SER A 98 1.77 6.96 -1.50
C SER A 98 1.62 6.35 -2.88
N LEU A 99 1.25 7.15 -3.89
CA LEU A 99 1.18 6.70 -5.28
C LEU A 99 2.57 6.71 -5.90
N GLN A 100 3.25 5.57 -5.85
CA GLN A 100 4.58 5.42 -6.44
C GLN A 100 4.54 5.39 -7.98
N THR A 101 3.50 4.79 -8.56
CA THR A 101 3.40 4.59 -10.01
C THR A 101 1.96 4.43 -10.43
N LEU A 102 1.57 5.11 -11.51
CA LEU A 102 0.33 4.87 -12.23
C LEU A 102 0.67 4.33 -13.62
N ALA A 103 0.09 3.20 -13.97
CA ALA A 103 0.38 2.52 -15.23
C ALA A 103 -0.90 2.08 -15.96
N TRP A 104 -0.84 2.07 -17.29
CA TRP A 104 -1.85 1.48 -18.14
C TRP A 104 -1.29 0.26 -18.86
N ALA A 105 -1.93 -0.89 -18.65
CA ALA A 105 -1.54 -2.16 -19.24
C ALA A 105 -2.67 -2.74 -20.10
N PRO A 106 -2.68 -2.52 -21.43
CA PRO A 106 -3.68 -3.11 -22.30
C PRO A 106 -3.48 -4.62 -22.45
N ARG A 107 -4.58 -5.32 -22.68
CA ARG A 107 -4.55 -6.72 -23.09
C ARG A 107 -4.09 -6.83 -24.54
N VAL A 108 -3.03 -7.60 -24.79
CA VAL A 108 -2.47 -7.84 -26.12
C VAL A 108 -2.51 -9.35 -26.41
N PRO A 109 -3.41 -9.85 -27.28
CA PRO A 109 -3.39 -11.23 -27.74
C PRO A 109 -2.08 -11.56 -28.47
N ASN A 110 -1.66 -12.82 -28.42
CA ASN A 110 -0.39 -13.21 -29.05
C ASN A 110 -0.35 -13.01 -30.57
N GLY A 111 -1.49 -13.12 -31.24
CA GLY A 111 -1.61 -12.81 -32.66
C GLY A 111 -1.28 -11.35 -32.98
N ASP A 112 -1.51 -10.43 -32.04
CA ASP A 112 -1.37 -8.99 -32.22
C ASP A 112 -0.05 -8.44 -31.68
N ARG A 113 0.76 -9.27 -31.00
CA ARG A 113 1.98 -8.84 -30.31
C ARG A 113 2.95 -8.08 -31.20
N SER A 114 3.23 -8.60 -32.39
CA SER A 114 4.21 -7.98 -33.32
C SER A 114 3.76 -6.59 -33.77
N ASP A 115 2.48 -6.47 -34.14
CA ASP A 115 1.90 -5.20 -34.58
C ASP A 115 1.81 -4.21 -33.42
N TYR A 116 1.53 -4.70 -32.22
CA TYR A 116 1.50 -3.89 -31.00
C TYR A 116 2.89 -3.33 -30.67
N GLU A 117 3.93 -4.17 -30.63
CA GLU A 117 5.32 -3.75 -30.37
C GLU A 117 5.78 -2.74 -31.45
N ALA A 118 5.47 -2.97 -32.73
CA ALA A 118 5.82 -2.03 -33.80
C ALA A 118 5.15 -0.65 -33.62
N LYS A 119 3.87 -0.62 -33.26
CA LYS A 119 3.16 0.64 -32.97
C LYS A 119 3.74 1.33 -31.74
N ALA A 120 3.94 0.60 -30.65
CA ALA A 120 4.50 1.13 -29.41
C ALA A 120 5.90 1.71 -29.61
N LYS A 121 6.74 1.09 -30.46
CA LYS A 121 8.06 1.64 -30.83
C LYS A 121 8.01 3.03 -31.47
N THR A 122 6.94 3.32 -32.21
CA THR A 122 6.79 4.63 -32.88
C THR A 122 6.07 5.66 -32.00
N GLN A 123 5.18 5.22 -31.12
CA GLN A 123 4.29 6.11 -30.35
C GLN A 123 4.75 6.34 -28.91
N ILE A 124 5.50 5.41 -28.33
CA ILE A 124 5.81 5.36 -26.89
C ILE A 124 7.31 5.47 -26.67
N ASP A 125 8.07 4.47 -27.09
CA ASP A 125 9.52 4.41 -26.91
C ASP A 125 10.17 3.52 -27.99
N PRO A 126 11.19 3.98 -28.74
CA PRO A 126 11.85 3.19 -29.79
C PRO A 126 12.41 1.83 -29.34
N SER A 127 12.68 1.67 -28.06
CA SER A 127 13.18 0.44 -27.43
C SER A 127 12.08 -0.47 -26.90
N PHE A 128 10.79 -0.07 -27.01
CA PHE A 128 9.67 -0.82 -26.44
C PHE A 128 9.62 -2.27 -26.94
N GLU A 129 9.61 -3.21 -26.00
CA GLU A 129 9.40 -4.63 -26.23
C GLU A 129 8.58 -5.20 -25.08
N ILE A 130 7.69 -6.16 -25.35
CA ILE A 130 7.01 -6.87 -24.27
C ILE A 130 8.05 -7.77 -23.59
N ALA A 131 8.37 -7.44 -22.34
CA ALA A 131 9.45 -8.04 -21.56
C ALA A 131 8.93 -8.77 -20.33
N GLU A 132 9.72 -9.69 -19.80
CA GLU A 132 9.48 -10.37 -18.52
C GLU A 132 10.79 -10.47 -17.74
N ARG A 133 10.70 -10.71 -16.44
CA ARG A 133 11.88 -10.99 -15.62
C ARG A 133 12.37 -12.42 -15.86
N GLY A 134 13.66 -12.55 -16.13
CA GLY A 134 14.37 -13.81 -16.20
C GLY A 134 14.69 -14.38 -14.83
N THR A 135 15.38 -15.52 -14.81
CA THR A 135 15.68 -16.27 -13.58
C THR A 135 16.64 -15.55 -12.64
N ARG A 136 17.38 -14.55 -13.12
CA ARG A 136 18.31 -13.74 -12.33
C ARG A 136 17.79 -12.32 -12.14
N GLY A 137 16.50 -12.06 -12.41
CA GLY A 137 15.85 -10.76 -12.25
C GLY A 137 16.02 -9.81 -13.44
N GLU A 138 16.77 -10.21 -14.47
CA GLU A 138 17.02 -9.42 -15.67
C GLU A 138 15.78 -9.28 -16.55
N LEU A 139 15.57 -8.10 -17.15
CA LEU A 139 14.54 -7.95 -18.18
C LEU A 139 14.99 -8.66 -19.46
N ARG A 140 14.11 -9.50 -20.00
CA ARG A 140 14.29 -10.17 -21.29
C ARG A 140 12.98 -10.17 -22.05
N LYS A 141 13.04 -10.40 -23.36
CA LYS A 141 11.84 -10.59 -24.19
C LYS A 141 10.91 -11.63 -23.56
N ALA A 142 9.62 -11.27 -23.46
CA ALA A 142 8.60 -12.17 -22.92
C ALA A 142 8.49 -13.44 -23.74
N GLY A 143 8.41 -14.59 -23.07
CA GLY A 143 8.14 -15.89 -23.72
C GLY A 143 6.78 -15.92 -24.40
N GLN A 144 6.52 -16.93 -25.22
CA GLN A 144 5.22 -17.02 -25.91
C GLN A 144 4.09 -17.36 -24.92
N ARG A 145 3.03 -16.54 -24.93
CA ARG A 145 1.79 -16.74 -24.16
C ARG A 145 0.56 -16.60 -25.06
N SER A 146 -0.64 -16.85 -24.54
CA SER A 146 -1.90 -16.57 -25.25
C SER A 146 -2.20 -15.07 -25.34
N GLU A 147 -1.84 -14.35 -24.30
CA GLU A 147 -2.04 -12.91 -24.14
C GLU A 147 -0.98 -12.32 -23.21
N TYR A 148 -0.80 -11.01 -23.30
CA TYR A 148 0.16 -10.22 -22.54
C TYR A 148 -0.53 -8.99 -21.97
N PHE A 149 0.01 -8.47 -20.87
CA PHE A 149 -0.41 -7.21 -20.26
C PHE A 149 0.81 -6.30 -20.06
N PRO A 150 1.40 -5.79 -21.15
CA PRO A 150 2.56 -4.90 -21.06
C PRO A 150 2.15 -3.58 -20.41
N ALA A 151 2.92 -3.10 -19.42
CA ALA A 151 2.74 -1.74 -18.92
C ALA A 151 3.23 -0.74 -19.99
N THR A 152 2.27 -0.12 -20.69
CA THR A 152 2.55 0.70 -21.87
C THR A 152 2.67 2.17 -21.54
N TYR A 153 1.81 2.68 -20.65
CA TYR A 153 1.99 4.01 -20.05
C TYR A 153 2.43 3.81 -18.61
N VAL A 154 3.48 4.54 -18.20
CA VAL A 154 4.08 4.44 -16.87
C VAL A 154 4.49 5.84 -16.44
N GLU A 155 3.91 6.31 -15.34
CA GLU A 155 4.24 7.59 -14.74
C GLU A 155 4.44 7.49 -13.22
N PRO A 156 5.47 8.14 -12.66
CA PRO A 156 6.54 8.84 -13.38
C PRO A 156 7.45 7.85 -14.11
N THR A 157 7.94 8.19 -15.31
CA THR A 157 8.89 7.32 -16.03
C THR A 157 10.23 7.19 -15.27
N ALA A 158 10.72 8.29 -14.69
CA ALA A 158 11.95 8.30 -13.92
C ALA A 158 11.84 7.40 -12.68
N GLY A 159 12.75 6.43 -12.54
CA GLY A 159 12.72 5.41 -11.48
C GLY A 159 11.81 4.22 -11.76
N ASN A 160 11.03 4.24 -12.85
CA ASN A 160 10.15 3.16 -13.29
C ASN A 160 10.47 2.67 -14.71
N GLU A 161 11.68 2.90 -15.20
CA GLU A 161 12.10 2.57 -16.57
C GLU A 161 11.96 1.07 -16.84
N THR A 162 12.18 0.24 -15.81
CA THR A 162 12.06 -1.22 -15.89
C THR A 162 10.61 -1.73 -15.93
N VAL A 163 9.64 -0.87 -15.62
CA VAL A 163 8.21 -1.19 -15.71
C VAL A 163 7.72 -1.07 -17.15
N LEU A 164 8.30 -0.16 -17.94
CA LEU A 164 7.86 0.05 -19.32
C LEU A 164 8.04 -1.23 -20.16
N GLY A 165 6.95 -1.71 -20.75
CA GLY A 165 6.92 -2.95 -21.54
C GLY A 165 6.90 -4.24 -20.70
N PHE A 166 7.01 -4.16 -19.36
CA PHE A 166 6.95 -5.33 -18.51
C PHE A 166 5.56 -5.99 -18.57
N ASP A 167 5.53 -7.27 -18.92
CA ASP A 167 4.33 -8.11 -18.96
C ASP A 167 3.89 -8.47 -17.54
N LEU A 168 2.88 -7.77 -17.04
CA LEU A 168 2.33 -7.99 -15.70
C LEU A 168 1.85 -9.43 -15.50
N ALA A 169 1.35 -10.09 -16.55
CA ALA A 169 0.90 -11.48 -16.50
C ALA A 169 2.04 -12.51 -16.49
N SER A 170 3.30 -12.08 -16.65
CA SER A 170 4.45 -12.96 -16.50
C SER A 170 4.69 -13.37 -15.03
N HIS A 171 4.19 -12.57 -14.07
CA HIS A 171 4.26 -12.89 -12.65
C HIS A 171 2.99 -13.64 -12.19
N PRO A 172 3.10 -14.85 -11.60
CA PRO A 172 1.93 -15.65 -11.24
C PRO A 172 0.90 -14.98 -10.32
N ASN A 173 1.34 -14.22 -9.30
CA ASN A 173 0.42 -13.58 -8.35
C ASN A 173 -0.33 -12.40 -9.00
N ILE A 174 0.37 -11.60 -9.81
CA ILE A 174 -0.26 -10.51 -10.57
C ILE A 174 -1.19 -11.10 -11.63
N ARG A 175 -0.81 -12.17 -12.31
CA ARG A 175 -1.66 -12.87 -13.28
C ARG A 175 -2.98 -13.32 -12.67
N ALA A 176 -2.95 -14.00 -11.52
CA ALA A 176 -4.18 -14.42 -10.84
C ALA A 176 -5.08 -13.23 -10.50
N THR A 177 -4.48 -12.11 -10.08
CA THR A 177 -5.22 -10.87 -9.80
C THR A 177 -5.80 -10.24 -11.06
N LEU A 178 -5.04 -10.19 -12.16
CA LEU A 178 -5.49 -9.70 -13.47
C LEU A 178 -6.66 -10.52 -14.00
N ASP A 179 -6.54 -11.85 -13.96
CA ASP A 179 -7.60 -12.76 -14.40
C ASP A 179 -8.87 -12.55 -13.58
N LYS A 180 -8.76 -12.46 -12.24
CA LYS A 180 -9.91 -12.20 -11.37
C LYS A 180 -10.53 -10.82 -11.61
N ALA A 181 -9.73 -9.77 -11.77
CA ALA A 181 -10.22 -8.42 -12.04
C ALA A 181 -10.94 -8.36 -13.40
N ARG A 182 -10.37 -9.01 -14.43
CA ARG A 182 -11.01 -9.13 -15.75
C ARG A 182 -12.36 -9.85 -15.66
N ASP A 183 -12.41 -10.98 -14.97
CA ASP A 183 -13.59 -11.86 -14.97
C ASP A 183 -14.74 -11.31 -14.10
N THR A 184 -14.41 -10.58 -13.04
CA THR A 184 -15.42 -9.98 -12.13
C THR A 184 -15.80 -8.55 -12.52
N GLY A 185 -14.92 -7.83 -13.21
CA GLY A 185 -15.06 -6.38 -13.41
C GLY A 185 -14.81 -5.55 -12.15
N GLU A 186 -14.37 -6.17 -11.05
CA GLU A 186 -14.11 -5.52 -9.77
C GLU A 186 -12.68 -4.98 -9.68
N THR A 187 -12.49 -3.92 -8.90
CA THR A 187 -11.16 -3.45 -8.48
C THR A 187 -10.57 -4.44 -7.49
N ILE A 188 -9.34 -4.90 -7.74
CA ILE A 188 -8.66 -5.86 -6.86
C ILE A 188 -7.30 -5.32 -6.47
N VAL A 189 -6.99 -5.36 -5.17
CA VAL A 189 -5.68 -5.03 -4.64
C VAL A 189 -4.91 -6.32 -4.39
N THR A 190 -3.66 -6.39 -4.85
CA THR A 190 -2.78 -7.54 -4.62
C THR A 190 -2.36 -7.61 -3.15
N ASP A 191 -1.85 -8.78 -2.74
CA ASP A 191 -0.95 -8.83 -1.58
C ASP A 191 0.34 -8.03 -1.84
N ARG A 192 1.21 -7.92 -0.82
CA ARG A 192 2.48 -7.21 -0.94
C ARG A 192 3.32 -7.75 -2.10
N ILE A 193 3.64 -6.86 -3.04
CA ILE A 193 4.55 -7.11 -4.15
C ILE A 193 5.90 -6.47 -3.82
N GLY A 194 6.94 -7.27 -3.54
CA GLY A 194 8.29 -6.75 -3.27
C GLY A 194 9.14 -6.76 -4.54
N GLY A 195 9.75 -5.64 -4.91
CA GLY A 195 10.78 -5.56 -5.97
C GLY A 195 10.38 -6.07 -7.37
N LEU A 196 9.08 -6.28 -7.62
CA LEU A 196 8.61 -6.90 -8.87
C LEU A 196 8.57 -5.90 -10.02
N LEU A 197 8.20 -4.65 -9.73
CA LEU A 197 8.06 -3.57 -10.71
C LEU A 197 9.28 -2.63 -10.72
N GLN A 198 9.89 -2.35 -9.57
CA GLN A 198 11.10 -1.54 -9.44
C GLN A 198 12.24 -2.39 -8.87
N ASP A 199 13.50 -2.05 -9.16
CA ASP A 199 14.71 -2.76 -8.68
C ASP A 199 15.02 -2.51 -7.20
N ASN A 200 14.04 -2.01 -6.44
CA ASN A 200 14.15 -1.64 -5.05
C ASN A 200 13.41 -2.68 -4.20
N ASP A 201 13.97 -3.07 -3.06
CA ASP A 201 13.36 -4.01 -2.10
C ASP A 201 12.14 -3.42 -1.35
N GLU A 202 11.52 -2.38 -1.92
CA GLU A 202 10.35 -1.74 -1.36
C GLU A 202 9.12 -2.63 -1.57
N GLN A 203 8.41 -2.89 -0.47
CA GLN A 203 7.15 -3.63 -0.48
C GLN A 203 6.01 -2.66 -0.82
N GLY A 204 5.38 -2.88 -1.97
CA GLY A 204 4.21 -2.13 -2.41
C GLY A 204 2.94 -2.97 -2.47
N LEU A 205 1.81 -2.32 -2.68
CA LEU A 205 0.55 -2.95 -3.08
C LEU A 205 0.23 -2.50 -4.50
N LEU A 206 -0.36 -3.38 -5.30
CA LEU A 206 -0.85 -3.04 -6.64
C LEU A 206 -2.37 -3.08 -6.65
N ALA A 207 -3.01 -1.94 -6.93
CA ALA A 207 -4.42 -1.88 -7.24
C ALA A 207 -4.63 -2.06 -8.75
N ILE A 208 -5.46 -3.05 -9.12
CA ILE A 208 -5.81 -3.36 -10.51
C ILE A 208 -7.28 -3.00 -10.72
N VAL A 209 -7.52 -2.04 -11.61
CA VAL A 209 -8.88 -1.64 -12.01
C VAL A 209 -9.11 -2.06 -13.47
N PRO A 210 -10.06 -2.97 -13.74
CA PRO A 210 -10.33 -3.43 -15.09
C PRO A 210 -11.02 -2.32 -15.91
N ILE A 211 -10.56 -2.15 -17.17
CA ILE A 211 -11.19 -1.26 -18.14
C ILE A 211 -11.90 -2.12 -19.19
N THR A 212 -13.21 -2.26 -19.03
CA THR A 212 -14.07 -2.89 -20.04
C THR A 212 -14.60 -1.82 -20.98
N LYS A 213 -14.34 -1.94 -22.28
CA LYS A 213 -15.09 -1.16 -23.27
C LYS A 213 -16.49 -1.76 -23.37
N THR A 214 -17.49 -1.04 -22.88
CA THR A 214 -18.88 -1.36 -23.20
C THR A 214 -19.04 -1.19 -24.71
N ILE A 215 -19.11 -2.30 -25.45
CA ILE A 215 -19.58 -2.27 -26.82
C ILE A 215 -21.07 -1.94 -26.71
N LEU A 216 -21.40 -0.64 -26.75
CA LEU A 216 -22.76 -0.23 -27.07
C LEU A 216 -23.01 -0.77 -28.47
N ASN A 217 -23.72 -1.89 -28.56
CA ASN A 217 -24.37 -2.29 -29.80
C ASN A 217 -25.15 -1.06 -30.26
N GLN A 218 -24.71 -0.46 -31.37
CA GLN A 218 -25.47 0.56 -32.06
C GLN A 218 -26.78 -0.09 -32.51
N LEU A 219 -27.82 0.06 -31.69
CA LEU A 219 -29.20 -0.02 -32.13
C LEU A 219 -29.64 1.42 -32.42
N LEU A 220 -29.28 1.92 -33.61
CA LEU A 220 -30.08 2.84 -34.42
C LEU A 220 -29.68 2.65 -35.89
#